data_AF-A0A959CAD7-F1
#
_entry.id   AF-A0A959CAD7-F1
#
_cell.length_a   1.000
_cell.length_b   1.000
_cell.length_c   1.000
_cell.angle_alpha   90.00
_cell.angle_beta   90.00
_cell.angle_gamma   90.00
#
_symmetry.space_group_name_H-M   'P 1'
#
loop_
_entity.id
_entity.type
_entity.pdbx_description
1 polymer ?
#
loop_
_entity_poly.entity_id
_entity_poly.type
_entity_poly.pdbx_seq_one_letter_code
_entity_poly.pdbx_strand_id
1 'polypeptide(L)'
;SYVASNVLKWYWWRSSGSGHSWGLVVAGLPALSFRFIFPGTLDLYTFPLMLLLSVLGAVIGTYSAPPTDEATLKSFYRTVKPWGFWKPIHDKVVAEDPAFEGNKDFKRDMFNVAVGIVWQTALVIFPIYLVLLDTVPFLISLSIAVICTLILKKTWFDKLPKDNAEATA
;
A
#
# COMPACT_ATOMS: atom_id res chain seq x y z
N SER A 1 6.44 -0.88 -12.98
CA SER A 1 6.41 -0.99 -11.51
C SER A 1 4.97 -1.09 -11.04
N TYR A 2 4.56 -2.23 -10.49
CA TYR A 2 3.20 -2.45 -9.96
C TYR A 2 2.90 -1.60 -8.71
N VAL A 3 3.93 -0.96 -8.14
CA VAL A 3 3.87 -0.18 -6.91
C VAL A 3 2.92 1.00 -7.04
N ALA A 4 3.03 1.77 -8.13
CA ALA A 4 2.18 2.95 -8.34
C ALA A 4 0.69 2.59 -8.36
N SER A 5 0.31 1.62 -9.20
CA SER A 5 -1.08 1.18 -9.33
C SER A 5 -1.65 0.54 -8.06
N ASN A 6 -0.80 -0.06 -7.21
CA ASN A 6 -1.23 -0.65 -5.94
C ASN A 6 -1.34 0.37 -4.80
N VAL A 7 -0.61 1.48 -4.85
CA VAL A 7 -0.73 2.57 -3.87
C VAL A 7 -1.91 3.47 -4.23
N LEU A 8 -2.01 3.90 -5.50
CA LEU A 8 -3.04 4.86 -5.93
C LEU A 8 -4.46 4.39 -5.62
N LYS A 9 -4.76 3.10 -5.76
CA LYS A 9 -6.09 2.54 -5.50
C LYS A 9 -6.60 2.76 -4.07
N TRP A 10 -5.69 2.84 -3.09
CA TRP A 10 -6.04 3.00 -1.68
C TRP A 10 -6.15 4.47 -1.28
N TYR A 11 -5.33 5.34 -1.86
CA TYR A 11 -5.20 6.74 -1.43
C TYR A 11 -5.91 7.75 -2.34
N TRP A 12 -6.42 7.34 -3.51
CA TRP A 12 -7.08 8.24 -4.46
C TRP A 12 -8.42 7.68 -4.95
N TRP A 13 -9.52 8.36 -4.59
CA TRP A 13 -10.90 7.95 -4.90
C TRP A 13 -11.21 7.77 -6.39
N ARG A 14 -10.49 8.47 -7.27
CA ARG A 14 -10.70 8.42 -8.72
C ARG A 14 -9.97 7.24 -9.36
N SER A 15 -9.03 6.60 -8.66
CA SER A 15 -8.24 5.49 -9.19
C SER A 15 -9.16 4.36 -9.65
N SER A 16 -9.26 4.18 -10.97
CA SER A 16 -10.14 3.19 -11.60
C SER A 16 -9.34 1.96 -12.06
N GLY A 17 -10.05 0.86 -12.35
CA GLY A 17 -9.44 -0.36 -12.89
C GLY A 17 -8.67 -0.12 -14.20
N SER A 18 -9.12 0.82 -15.03
CA SER A 18 -8.44 1.20 -16.27
C SER A 18 -7.11 1.91 -16.01
N GLY A 19 -7.04 2.78 -15.00
CA GLY A 19 -5.80 3.39 -14.54
C GLY A 19 -4.80 2.35 -14.04
N HIS A 20 -5.28 1.35 -13.31
CA HIS A 20 -4.44 0.23 -12.87
C HIS A 20 -3.79 -0.51 -14.05
N SER A 21 -4.59 -0.87 -15.06
CA SER A 21 -4.13 -1.61 -16.25
C SER A 21 -3.14 -0.81 -17.10
N TRP A 22 -3.44 0.45 -17.40
CA TRP A 22 -2.53 1.31 -18.17
C TRP A 22 -1.23 1.61 -17.41
N GLY A 23 -1.30 1.81 -16.09
CA GLY A 23 -0.11 1.98 -15.25
C GLY A 23 0.81 0.76 -15.27
N LEU A 24 0.26 -0.44 -15.43
CA LEU A 24 1.02 -1.68 -15.55
C LEU A 24 1.64 -1.84 -16.95
N VAL A 25 0.87 -1.58 -18.01
CA VAL A 25 1.34 -1.67 -19.40
C VAL A 25 2.45 -0.64 -19.69
N VAL A 26 2.21 0.63 -19.33
CA VAL A 26 3.17 1.73 -19.54
C VAL A 26 4.45 1.52 -18.75
N ALA A 27 4.41 0.75 -17.66
CA ALA A 27 5.60 0.44 -16.88
C ALA A 27 6.30 -0.86 -17.29
N GLY A 28 5.62 -1.76 -17.99
CA GLY A 28 6.22 -2.98 -18.55
C GLY A 28 7.06 -2.71 -19.80
N LEU A 29 6.62 -1.76 -20.63
CA LEU A 29 7.34 -1.36 -21.85
C LEU A 29 8.78 -0.86 -21.58
N PRO A 30 9.02 0.06 -20.62
CA PRO A 30 10.36 0.45 -20.17
C PRO A 30 11.19 -0.71 -19.65
N ALA A 31 10.60 -1.63 -18.87
CA ALA A 31 11.34 -2.76 -18.29
C ALA A 31 11.93 -3.69 -19.37
N LEU A 32 11.25 -3.83 -20.51
CA LEU A 32 11.73 -4.63 -21.63
C LEU A 32 12.63 -3.86 -22.60
N SER A 33 12.45 -2.54 -22.71
CA SER A 33 13.16 -1.71 -23.70
C SER A 33 14.41 -1.01 -23.15
N PHE A 34 14.45 -0.66 -21.86
CA PHE A 34 15.55 0.09 -21.26
C PHE A 34 16.88 -0.68 -21.28
N ARG A 35 16.84 -2.01 -21.29
CA ARG A 35 18.03 -2.84 -21.46
C ARG A 35 18.75 -2.60 -22.79
N PHE A 36 18.01 -2.23 -23.84
CA PHE A 36 18.56 -1.93 -25.17
C PHE A 36 18.94 -0.46 -25.34
N ILE A 37 18.26 0.45 -24.62
CA ILE A 37 18.48 1.90 -24.71
C ILE A 37 19.64 2.35 -23.80
N PHE A 38 19.80 1.72 -22.63
CA PHE A 38 20.84 2.01 -21.65
C PHE A 38 21.76 0.79 -21.44
N PRO A 39 22.59 0.44 -22.44
CA PRO A 39 23.47 -0.72 -22.34
C PRO A 39 24.46 -0.55 -21.17
N GLY A 40 24.61 -1.60 -20.37
CA GLY A 40 25.55 -1.62 -19.24
C GLY A 40 25.10 -0.84 -18.00
N THR A 41 23.90 -0.23 -18.00
CA THR A 41 23.35 0.42 -16.80
C THR A 41 22.67 -0.62 -15.90
N LEU A 42 22.89 -0.50 -14.59
CA LEU A 42 22.19 -1.33 -13.60
C LEU A 42 20.70 -0.98 -13.58
N ASP A 43 19.83 -2.00 -13.56
CA ASP A 43 18.37 -1.80 -13.56
C ASP A 43 17.86 -0.97 -12.36
N LEU A 44 18.65 -0.96 -11.28
CA LEU A 44 18.39 -0.12 -10.10
C LEU A 44 18.36 1.38 -10.44
N TYR A 45 19.22 1.85 -11.35
CA TYR A 45 19.30 3.26 -11.73
C TYR A 45 18.18 3.67 -12.68
N THR A 46 17.63 2.73 -13.45
CA THR A 46 16.51 3.00 -14.35
C THR A 46 15.15 2.90 -13.64
N PHE A 47 15.11 2.33 -12.43
CA PHE A 47 13.89 2.16 -11.62
C PHE A 47 13.12 3.46 -11.33
N PRO A 48 13.74 4.58 -10.92
CA PRO A 48 13.00 5.83 -10.68
C PRO A 48 12.28 6.33 -11.94
N LEU A 49 12.93 6.20 -13.11
CA LEU A 49 12.32 6.56 -14.39
C LEU A 49 11.14 5.64 -14.73
N MET A 50 11.29 4.33 -14.53
CA MET A 50 10.19 3.36 -14.70
C MET A 50 9.01 3.64 -13.75
N LEU A 51 9.29 4.07 -12.53
CA LEU A 51 8.27 4.45 -11.55
C LEU A 51 7.50 5.70 -12.01
N LEU A 52 8.20 6.74 -12.48
CA LEU A 52 7.58 7.95 -13.00
C LEU A 52 6.67 7.66 -14.21
N LEU A 53 7.15 6.89 -15.18
CA LEU A 53 6.36 6.48 -16.34
C LEU A 53 5.13 5.68 -15.93
N SER A 54 5.27 4.79 -14.93
CA SER A 54 4.14 4.03 -14.38
C SER A 54 3.08 4.92 -13.74
N VAL A 55 3.50 5.91 -12.94
CA VAL A 55 2.57 6.87 -12.32
C VAL A 55 1.85 7.68 -13.38
N LEU A 56 2.57 8.18 -14.39
CA LEU A 56 1.95 8.93 -15.50
C LEU A 56 0.96 8.06 -16.28
N GLY A 57 1.33 6.82 -16.62
CA GLY A 57 0.44 5.87 -17.27
C GLY A 57 -0.81 5.55 -16.44
N ALA A 58 -0.65 5.40 -15.12
CA ALA A 58 -1.77 5.16 -14.23
C ALA A 58 -2.72 6.36 -14.14
N VAL A 59 -2.17 7.58 -14.06
CA VAL A 59 -2.96 8.81 -14.03
C VAL A 59 -3.70 8.99 -15.35
N ILE A 60 -3.00 8.94 -16.49
CA ILE A 60 -3.61 9.08 -17.82
C ILE A 60 -4.70 8.03 -18.04
N GLY A 61 -4.41 6.75 -17.77
CA GLY A 61 -5.38 5.67 -17.91
C GLY A 61 -6.59 5.80 -16.99
N THR A 62 -6.43 6.44 -15.82
CA THR A 62 -7.54 6.74 -14.91
C THR A 62 -8.49 7.77 -15.51
N TYR A 63 -7.99 8.77 -16.23
CA TYR A 63 -8.81 9.79 -16.88
C TYR A 63 -9.41 9.33 -18.22
N SER A 64 -8.85 8.30 -18.84
CA SER A 64 -9.37 7.71 -20.10
C SER A 64 -10.62 6.86 -19.92
N ALA A 65 -11.03 6.55 -18.69
CA ALA A 65 -12.22 5.75 -18.39
C ALA A 65 -13.20 6.55 -17.53
N PRO A 66 -14.52 6.27 -17.64
CA PRO A 66 -15.51 6.89 -16.77
C PRO A 66 -15.21 6.56 -15.29
N PRO A 67 -15.51 7.48 -14.37
CA PRO A 67 -15.33 7.23 -12.94
C PRO A 67 -16.18 6.04 -12.49
N THR A 68 -15.67 5.30 -11.49
CA THR A 68 -16.42 4.22 -10.84
C THR A 68 -17.73 4.74 -10.27
N ASP A 69 -18.76 3.89 -10.31
CA ASP A 69 -20.08 4.21 -9.78
C ASP A 69 -20.04 4.76 -8.35
N GLU A 70 -20.81 5.82 -8.13
CA GLU A 70 -20.79 6.58 -6.89
C GLU A 70 -21.35 5.78 -5.71
N ALA A 71 -22.35 4.93 -5.92
CA ALA A 71 -22.89 4.10 -4.85
C ALA A 71 -21.85 3.09 -4.36
N THR A 72 -21.07 2.52 -5.28
CA THR A 72 -19.94 1.63 -4.95
C THR A 72 -18.83 2.37 -4.18
N LEU A 73 -18.51 3.61 -4.56
CA LEU A 73 -17.51 4.41 -3.85
C LEU A 73 -17.96 4.78 -2.43
N LYS A 74 -19.24 5.13 -2.25
CA LYS A 74 -19.81 5.43 -0.94
C LYS A 74 -19.84 4.20 -0.04
N SER A 75 -20.24 3.03 -0.55
CA SER A 75 -20.26 1.80 0.24
C SER A 75 -18.85 1.37 0.66
N PHE A 76 -17.87 1.46 -0.25
CA PHE A 76 -16.47 1.21 0.06
C PHE A 76 -15.94 2.16 1.14
N TYR A 77 -16.21 3.46 1.00
CA TYR A 77 -15.74 4.48 1.94
C TYR A 77 -16.33 4.29 3.35
N ARG A 78 -17.62 3.92 3.45
CA ARG A 78 -18.29 3.62 4.74
C ARG A 78 -17.63 2.45 5.48
N THR A 79 -17.27 1.40 4.75
CA THR A 79 -16.70 0.17 5.33
C THR A 79 -15.22 0.32 5.67
N VAL A 80 -14.41 0.79 4.72
CA VAL A 80 -12.94 0.74 4.83
C VAL A 80 -12.36 1.98 5.51
N LYS A 81 -13.05 3.14 5.40
CA LYS A 81 -12.57 4.45 5.88
C LYS A 81 -11.10 4.73 5.53
N PRO A 82 -10.72 4.66 4.25
CA PRO A 82 -9.34 4.81 3.81
C PRO A 82 -8.81 6.24 4.02
N TRP A 83 -7.50 6.38 4.20
CA TRP A 83 -6.81 7.67 4.21
C TRP A 83 -6.52 8.17 2.78
N GLY A 84 -6.19 9.46 2.66
CA GLY A 84 -5.74 10.08 1.42
C GLY A 84 -6.75 11.07 0.85
N PHE A 85 -6.84 11.13 -0.47
CA PHE A 85 -7.59 12.13 -1.22
C PHE A 85 -9.09 11.82 -1.33
N TRP A 86 -9.72 11.27 -0.29
CA TRP A 86 -11.12 10.83 -0.32
C TRP A 86 -12.16 11.90 0.04
N LYS A 87 -11.72 13.15 0.27
CA LYS A 87 -12.59 14.27 0.70
C LYS A 87 -13.88 14.42 -0.13
N PRO A 88 -13.87 14.33 -1.47
CA PRO A 88 -15.11 14.48 -2.25
C PRO A 88 -16.17 13.40 -1.97
N ILE A 89 -15.75 12.17 -1.66
CA ILE A 89 -16.66 11.08 -1.32
C ILE A 89 -17.08 11.17 0.15
N HIS A 90 -16.16 11.59 1.03
CA HIS A 90 -16.48 11.86 2.43
C HIS A 90 -17.61 12.89 2.57
N ASP A 91 -17.48 14.04 1.90
CA ASP A 91 -18.48 15.12 1.97
C ASP A 91 -19.86 14.64 1.49
N LYS A 92 -19.90 13.77 0.48
CA LYS A 92 -21.14 13.13 -0.01
C LYS A 92 -21.74 12.14 0.99
N VAL A 93 -20.90 11.34 1.64
CA VAL A 93 -21.35 10.40 2.67
C VAL A 93 -21.89 11.14 3.90
N VAL A 94 -21.23 12.22 4.32
CA VAL A 94 -21.66 13.06 5.45
C VAL A 94 -22.96 13.82 5.13
N ALA A 95 -23.16 14.22 3.88
CA ALA A 95 -24.43 14.82 3.46
C ALA A 95 -25.62 13.85 3.58
N GLU A 96 -25.39 12.55 3.39
CA GLU A 96 -26.40 11.51 3.58
C GLU A 96 -26.52 11.05 5.03
N ASP A 97 -25.41 11.02 5.76
CA ASP A 97 -25.32 10.58 7.16
C ASP A 97 -24.44 11.55 7.97
N PRO A 98 -25.04 12.57 8.60
CA PRO A 98 -24.30 13.58 9.37
C PRO A 98 -23.56 13.02 10.60
N ALA A 99 -23.91 11.81 11.07
CA ALA A 99 -23.25 11.15 12.19
C ALA A 99 -21.98 10.39 11.75
N PHE A 100 -21.72 10.26 10.45
CA PHE A 100 -20.59 9.51 9.94
C PHE A 100 -19.26 10.21 10.24
N GLU A 101 -18.44 9.58 11.07
CA GLU A 101 -17.05 10.00 11.29
C GLU A 101 -16.06 9.19 10.45
N GLY A 102 -15.19 9.92 9.75
CA GLY A 102 -14.04 9.36 9.03
C GLY A 102 -12.94 8.84 9.97
N ASN A 103 -11.97 8.12 9.42
CA ASN A 103 -10.89 7.53 10.19
C ASN A 103 -9.91 8.60 10.75
N LYS A 104 -9.78 8.67 12.08
CA LYS A 104 -8.89 9.60 12.80
C LYS A 104 -7.56 8.97 13.23
N ASP A 105 -7.36 7.67 13.01
CA ASP A 105 -6.23 6.89 13.54
C ASP A 105 -4.94 6.97 12.70
N PHE A 106 -4.88 7.86 11.70
CA PHE A 106 -3.75 7.99 10.76
C PHE A 106 -2.36 7.95 11.41
N LYS A 107 -2.19 8.63 12.56
CA LYS A 107 -0.90 8.63 13.29
C LYS A 107 -0.50 7.23 13.79
N ARG A 108 -1.46 6.49 14.35
CA ARG A 108 -1.24 5.12 14.85
C ARG A 108 -0.94 4.19 13.67
N ASP A 109 -1.69 4.33 12.59
CA ASP A 109 -1.56 3.44 11.45
C ASP A 109 -0.25 3.67 10.70
N MET A 110 0.19 4.93 10.56
CA MET A 110 1.50 5.23 9.98
C MET A 110 2.66 4.73 10.86
N PHE A 111 2.52 4.82 12.19
CA PHE A 111 3.49 4.21 13.11
C PHE A 111 3.57 2.69 12.93
N ASN A 112 2.42 2.02 12.82
CA ASN A 112 2.35 0.58 12.58
C ASN A 112 2.98 0.21 11.23
N VAL A 113 2.78 1.01 10.16
CA VAL A 113 3.44 0.80 8.86
C VAL A 113 4.95 0.91 8.97
N ALA A 114 5.48 1.92 9.66
CA ALA A 114 6.92 2.09 9.85
C ALA A 114 7.54 0.92 10.60
N VAL A 115 6.92 0.49 11.71
CA VAL A 115 7.35 -0.71 12.46
C VAL A 115 7.25 -1.96 11.57
N GLY A 116 6.21 -2.08 10.75
CA GLY A 116 6.02 -3.16 9.79
C GLY A 116 7.12 -3.25 8.74
N ILE A 117 7.63 -2.11 8.24
CA ILE A 117 8.76 -2.08 7.28
C ILE A 117 10.03 -2.61 7.93
N VAL A 118 10.34 -2.16 9.16
CA VAL A 118 11.50 -2.65 9.92
C VAL A 118 11.36 -4.15 10.20
N TRP A 119 10.16 -4.58 10.61
CA TRP A 119 9.85 -5.98 10.86
C TRP A 119 10.04 -6.88 9.64
N GLN A 120 9.45 -6.50 8.49
CA GLN A 120 9.60 -7.22 7.22
C GLN A 120 11.07 -7.30 6.80
N THR A 121 11.82 -6.21 6.94
CA THR A 121 13.24 -6.17 6.59
C THR A 121 14.05 -7.11 7.49
N ALA A 122 13.79 -7.11 8.79
CA ALA A 122 14.41 -8.04 9.74
C ALA A 122 14.06 -9.50 9.43
N LEU A 123 12.80 -9.78 9.06
CA LEU A 123 12.34 -11.12 8.67
C LEU A 123 13.03 -11.66 7.40
N VAL A 124 13.35 -10.78 6.44
CA VAL A 124 14.06 -11.16 5.23
C VAL A 124 15.55 -11.41 5.50
N ILE A 125 16.16 -10.60 6.36
CA ILE A 125 17.62 -10.63 6.58
C ILE A 125 18.04 -11.72 7.59
N PHE A 126 17.25 -12.02 8.63
CA PHE A 126 17.64 -13.03 9.61
C PHE A 126 17.93 -14.42 9.01
N PRO A 127 17.15 -14.98 8.05
CA PRO A 127 17.46 -16.30 7.49
C PRO A 127 18.74 -16.26 6.66
N ILE A 128 19.07 -15.12 6.05
CA ILE A 128 20.31 -14.95 5.29
C ILE A 128 21.51 -15.06 6.24
N TYR A 129 21.48 -14.38 7.39
CA TYR A 129 22.56 -14.48 8.39
C TYR A 129 22.64 -15.86 9.05
N LEU A 130 21.51 -16.54 9.24
CA LEU A 130 21.49 -17.92 9.71
C LEU A 130 22.26 -18.84 8.75
N VAL A 131 22.02 -18.70 7.44
CA VAL A 131 22.72 -19.48 6.39
C VAL A 131 24.20 -19.13 6.32
N LEU A 132 24.55 -17.85 6.50
CA LEU A 132 25.93 -17.40 6.56
C LEU A 132 26.66 -17.79 7.86
N LEU A 133 25.96 -18.40 8.82
CA LEU A 133 26.45 -18.77 10.15
C LEU A 133 27.04 -17.59 10.94
N ASP A 134 26.65 -16.36 10.61
CA ASP A 134 27.09 -15.16 11.31
C ASP A 134 26.17 -14.86 12.50
N THR A 135 26.63 -15.23 13.69
CA THR A 135 25.77 -15.32 14.89
C THR A 135 25.35 -13.94 15.40
N VAL A 136 26.21 -12.92 15.31
CA VAL A 136 25.90 -11.59 15.87
C VAL A 136 24.80 -10.88 15.06
N PRO A 137 24.90 -10.72 13.74
CA PRO A 137 23.84 -10.13 12.93
C PRO A 137 22.56 -10.96 12.92
N PHE A 138 22.67 -12.30 13.02
CA PHE A 138 21.53 -13.18 13.21
C PHE A 138 20.75 -12.84 14.49
N LEU A 139 21.43 -12.77 15.64
CA LEU A 139 20.79 -12.45 16.92
C LEU A 139 20.17 -11.04 16.93
N ILE A 140 20.85 -10.06 16.33
CA ILE A 140 20.33 -8.68 16.22
C ILE A 140 19.05 -8.66 15.38
N SER A 141 19.07 -9.25 14.18
CA SER A 141 17.91 -9.25 13.28
C SER A 141 16.74 -10.05 13.87
N LEU A 142 17.00 -11.18 14.52
CA LEU A 142 15.98 -11.94 15.25
C LEU A 142 15.38 -11.12 16.40
N SER A 143 16.21 -10.43 17.19
CA SER A 143 15.75 -9.59 18.30
C SER A 143 14.85 -8.45 17.80
N ILE A 144 15.25 -7.77 16.72
CA ILE A 144 14.43 -6.73 16.09
C ILE A 144 13.10 -7.30 15.62
N ALA A 145 13.09 -8.46 14.96
CA ALA A 145 11.87 -9.11 14.50
C ALA A 145 10.92 -9.43 15.68
N VAL A 146 11.44 -9.96 16.78
CA VAL A 146 10.65 -10.25 18.00
C VAL A 146 10.10 -8.95 18.61
N ILE A 147 10.92 -7.92 18.78
CA ILE A 147 10.48 -6.63 19.36
C ILE A 147 9.37 -6.00 18.50
N CYS A 148 9.58 -5.92 17.18
CA CYS A 148 8.57 -5.38 16.28
C CYS A 148 7.27 -6.21 16.30
N THR A 149 7.36 -7.53 16.45
CA THR A 149 6.18 -8.41 16.60
C THR A 149 5.40 -8.04 17.86
N LEU A 150 6.08 -7.83 18.99
CA LEU A 150 5.43 -7.44 20.25
C LEU A 150 4.80 -6.05 20.17
N ILE A 151 5.47 -5.09 19.51
CA ILE A 151 4.92 -3.75 19.27
C ILE A 151 3.65 -3.86 18.43
N LEU A 152 3.74 -4.47 17.24
CA LEU A 152 2.60 -4.62 16.32
C LEU A 152 1.45 -5.41 16.93
N LYS A 153 1.74 -6.41 17.78
CA LYS A 153 0.70 -7.13 18.51
C LYS A 153 -0.15 -6.15 19.34
N LYS A 154 0.49 -5.29 20.13
CA LYS A 154 -0.19 -4.34 21.02
C LYS A 154 -0.79 -3.13 20.29
N THR A 155 -0.09 -2.60 19.28
CA THR A 155 -0.47 -1.35 18.62
C THR A 155 -1.41 -1.56 17.43
N TRP A 156 -1.46 -2.77 16.88
CA TRP A 156 -2.29 -3.12 15.74
C TRP A 156 -3.19 -4.33 16.01
N PHE A 157 -2.63 -5.53 16.23
CA PHE A 157 -3.40 -6.78 16.27
C PHE A 157 -4.50 -6.79 17.34
N ASP A 158 -4.15 -6.42 18.58
CA ASP A 158 -5.10 -6.41 19.71
C ASP A 158 -6.18 -5.32 19.57
N LYS A 159 -6.00 -4.36 18.65
CA LYS A 159 -6.93 -3.25 18.38
C LYS A 159 -7.78 -3.46 17.13
N LEU A 160 -7.59 -4.56 16.42
CA LEU A 160 -8.46 -4.90 15.30
C LEU A 160 -9.89 -5.12 15.82
N PRO A 161 -10.93 -4.71 15.06
CA PRO A 161 -12.29 -5.07 15.38
C PRO A 161 -12.36 -6.60 15.53
N LYS A 162 -12.75 -7.08 16.70
CA LYS A 162 -13.03 -8.50 16.87
C LYS A 162 -14.29 -8.78 16.09
N ASP A 163 -14.23 -9.70 15.12
CA ASP A 163 -15.44 -10.19 14.48
C ASP A 163 -16.39 -10.66 15.57
N ASN A 164 -17.60 -10.10 15.58
CA ASN A 164 -18.69 -10.57 16.42
C ASN A 164 -19.11 -11.97 15.93
N ALA A 165 -18.31 -12.99 16.21
CA ALA A 165 -18.64 -14.40 15.99
C ALA A 165 -19.53 -14.97 17.11
N GLU A 166 -20.26 -14.12 17.84
CA GLU A 166 -21.17 -14.50 18.94
C GLU A 166 -22.55 -13.81 18.83
N ALA A 167 -22.98 -13.40 17.62
CA ALA A 167 -24.32 -12.83 17.41
C ALA A 167 -25.32 -13.78 16.70
N THR A 168 -25.01 -15.07 16.64
CA THR A 168 -25.97 -16.13 16.25
C THR A 168 -25.67 -17.42 17.02
N ALA A 169 -26.13 -17.48 18.26
CA ALA A 169 -26.38 -18.73 19.00
C ALA A 169 -27.78 -18.62 19.60
#